data_AF-A0A1W2DNI1-F1
#
_entry.id   AF-A0A1W2DNI1-F1
#
_cell.length_a   1.000
_cell.length_b   1.000
_cell.length_c   1.000
_cell.angle_alpha   90.00
_cell.angle_beta   90.00
_cell.angle_gamma   90.00
#
_symmetry.space_group_name_H-M   'P 1'
#
loop_
_entity.id
_entity.type
_entity.pdbx_description
1 polymer ?
#
loop_
_entity_poly.entity_id
_entity_poly.type
_entity_poly.pdbx_seq_one_letter_code
_entity_poly.pdbx_strand_id
1 'polypeptide(L)'
;MRSPRFDIRAKKLRTIFSPQNIERIWKEKVKVSMRDQFICDGIENFDFHVSRKVESQKLSHLILSGDYAPQKAQRILVEKSKGLCRQLVIPSVRDAIVLQCLSDALYSEIKGKAPTSKAFFEPKDHKFSSPPSGYGTFAAWLNFQKELFEFSKTRKFIVVTDIANYYDSISYVHLRNAIASISGVEECVIDMLIYVLGDLLWQPDYTPRIEVGLPQINLDAPRLLAHCFLYELDSYLASDPERDFVRYMDDIDIGVDTIVDAKRALKTVDLVLQTKQVRLNSGKTVILTQSEAIRHFRIFENARLDTVQARVDYRLKHGLPLDRQRALVEARIRQGIRKKLFDAGNGEKVLKRWLGLATKTDAVVKPEVLEDLIKRRPAVRENVYALIRGRPLAPSVARVLARAGQSGLLVDDAAMVEMSNYLVETLVQTRRCHPMIETIIASNDPQNYFGLYSRLWLQSKYGTPAQLLATLQDARKLWVPHDRLGRLAASFFPLFLGTPEEASLKSLLADTLNAGVRETLKFHMNLARDLPTFKAMFDALKAPNPSRGTGITHAKFLCLISALRNPAAPAAQIATLRTNHSRAFEDSYYKAIGKRLGI
;
A
#
# COMPACT_ATOMS: atom_id res chain seq x y z
N MET A 1 28.54 -14.31 17.03
CA MET A 1 29.23 -15.63 17.02
C MET A 1 28.32 -16.65 16.33
N ARG A 2 28.82 -17.35 15.32
CA ARG A 2 28.04 -18.33 14.55
C ARG A 2 27.86 -19.61 15.38
N SER A 3 26.62 -20.05 15.58
CA SER A 3 26.34 -21.30 16.29
C SER A 3 26.89 -22.50 15.50
N PRO A 4 27.45 -23.54 16.17
CA PRO A 4 27.83 -24.79 15.51
C PRO A 4 26.67 -25.47 14.76
N ARG A 5 25.42 -25.20 15.17
CA ARG A 5 24.20 -25.71 14.50
C ARG A 5 23.81 -24.93 13.25
N PHE A 6 24.43 -23.78 12.99
CA PHE A 6 24.03 -22.91 11.89
C PHE A 6 24.15 -23.62 10.54
N ASP A 7 25.23 -24.36 10.28
CA ASP A 7 25.42 -25.03 8.99
C ASP A 7 24.34 -26.08 8.67
N ILE A 8 23.81 -26.72 9.71
CA ILE A 8 22.69 -27.66 9.64
C ILE A 8 21.40 -26.91 9.31
N ARG A 9 21.09 -25.84 10.06
CA ARG A 9 19.92 -24.96 9.82
C ARG A 9 19.98 -24.26 8.47
N ALA A 10 21.16 -23.93 7.99
CA ALA A 10 21.38 -23.17 6.77
C ALA A 10 21.08 -23.96 5.50
N LYS A 11 20.94 -25.29 5.54
CA LYS A 11 20.66 -26.08 4.33
C LYS A 11 19.40 -25.59 3.61
N LYS A 12 18.29 -25.40 4.33
CA LYS A 12 17.05 -24.85 3.78
C LYS A 12 17.19 -23.37 3.42
N LEU A 13 17.84 -22.58 4.29
CA LEU A 13 18.08 -21.15 4.06
C LEU A 13 18.91 -20.88 2.80
N ARG A 14 19.86 -21.76 2.44
CA ARG A 14 20.66 -21.66 1.20
C ARG A 14 19.77 -21.71 -0.05
N THR A 15 18.74 -22.54 -0.05
CA THR A 15 17.77 -22.59 -1.16
C THR A 15 16.90 -21.33 -1.19
N ILE A 16 16.35 -20.94 -0.03
CA ILE A 16 15.47 -19.77 0.12
C ILE A 16 16.19 -18.47 -0.25
N PHE A 17 17.44 -18.30 0.19
CA PHE A 17 18.24 -17.09 0.00
C PHE A 17 19.34 -17.28 -1.04
N SER A 18 19.14 -18.17 -2.02
CA SER A 18 20.03 -18.20 -3.19
C SER A 18 19.96 -16.86 -3.94
N PRO A 19 21.08 -16.34 -4.48
CA PRO A 19 21.06 -15.07 -5.21
C PRO A 19 20.03 -15.04 -6.34
N GLN A 20 19.82 -16.18 -7.02
CA GLN A 20 18.83 -16.36 -8.08
C GLN A 20 17.40 -16.22 -7.55
N ASN A 21 17.09 -16.83 -6.39
CA ASN A 21 15.75 -16.69 -5.81
C ASN A 21 15.50 -15.25 -5.32
N ILE A 22 16.50 -14.61 -4.70
CA ILE A 22 16.38 -13.21 -4.28
C ILE A 22 16.13 -12.28 -5.48
N GLU A 23 16.87 -12.46 -6.59
CA GLU A 23 16.66 -11.67 -7.80
C GLU A 23 15.25 -11.90 -8.38
N ARG A 24 14.78 -13.15 -8.39
CA ARG A 24 13.43 -13.51 -8.84
C ARG A 24 12.36 -12.83 -7.99
N ILE A 25 12.45 -12.94 -6.66
CA ILE A 25 11.50 -12.34 -5.71
C ILE A 25 11.45 -10.82 -5.85
N TRP A 26 12.60 -10.16 -6.02
CA TRP A 26 12.64 -8.74 -6.32
C TRP A 26 11.85 -8.39 -7.58
N LYS A 27 12.13 -9.07 -8.69
CA LYS A 27 11.52 -8.77 -9.99
C LYS A 27 10.02 -9.04 -10.03
N GLU A 28 9.59 -10.14 -9.44
CA GLU A 28 8.21 -10.63 -9.55
C GLU A 28 7.27 -10.00 -8.53
N LYS A 29 7.77 -9.68 -7.32
CA LYS A 29 6.91 -9.31 -6.18
C LYS A 29 7.32 -8.00 -5.52
N VAL A 30 8.55 -7.93 -4.99
CA VAL A 30 8.93 -6.85 -4.07
C VAL A 30 9.05 -5.50 -4.78
N LYS A 31 9.52 -5.45 -6.03
CA LYS A 31 9.61 -4.19 -6.79
C LYS A 31 8.26 -3.45 -6.86
N VAL A 32 7.18 -4.19 -7.12
CA VAL A 32 5.82 -3.61 -7.19
C VAL A 32 5.37 -3.19 -5.78
N SER A 33 5.53 -4.06 -4.79
CA SER A 33 5.16 -3.77 -3.41
C SER A 33 5.90 -2.57 -2.81
N MET A 34 7.16 -2.34 -3.19
CA MET A 34 7.94 -1.17 -2.76
C MET A 34 7.51 0.12 -3.46
N ARG A 35 7.09 0.04 -4.73
CA ARG A 35 6.52 1.20 -5.45
C ARG A 35 5.17 1.62 -4.89
N ASP A 36 4.38 0.67 -4.41
CA ASP A 36 3.02 0.90 -3.91
C ASP A 36 2.99 1.19 -2.38
N GLN A 37 4.13 1.59 -1.80
CA GLN A 37 4.22 2.10 -0.43
C GLN A 37 3.71 3.56 -0.35
N PHE A 38 3.40 4.03 0.86
CA PHE A 38 2.98 5.42 1.09
C PHE A 38 4.06 6.44 0.70
N ILE A 39 5.32 6.14 0.99
CA ILE A 39 6.44 7.03 0.69
C ILE A 39 7.11 6.57 -0.60
N CYS A 40 7.19 7.46 -1.58
CA CYS A 40 8.02 7.27 -2.76
C CYS A 40 9.50 7.47 -2.41
N ASP A 41 10.38 6.60 -2.89
CA ASP A 41 11.84 6.74 -2.67
C ASP A 41 12.51 7.70 -3.67
N GLY A 42 11.72 8.42 -4.49
CA GLY A 42 12.19 9.40 -5.47
C GLY A 42 12.67 8.81 -6.80
N ILE A 43 13.05 7.52 -6.83
CA ILE A 43 13.55 6.84 -8.04
C ILE A 43 12.94 5.44 -8.28
N GLU A 44 11.82 5.10 -7.63
CA GLU A 44 11.16 3.78 -7.70
C GLU A 44 12.09 2.58 -7.45
N ASN A 45 13.12 2.76 -6.63
CA ASN A 45 14.19 1.80 -6.35
C ASN A 45 14.86 1.25 -7.62
N PHE A 46 14.96 2.08 -8.67
CA PHE A 46 15.56 1.67 -9.94
C PHE A 46 17.06 1.39 -9.84
N ASP A 47 17.76 2.04 -8.91
CA ASP A 47 19.14 1.73 -8.56
C ASP A 47 19.31 0.26 -8.12
N PHE A 48 18.46 -0.21 -7.20
CA PHE A 48 18.43 -1.61 -6.81
C PHE A 48 18.07 -2.50 -8.02
N HIS A 49 17.12 -2.08 -8.87
CA HIS A 49 16.74 -2.86 -10.04
C HIS A 49 17.87 -3.05 -11.07
N VAL A 50 18.67 -2.01 -11.30
CA VAL A 50 19.85 -2.07 -12.18
C VAL A 50 20.93 -2.96 -11.56
N SER A 51 21.20 -2.80 -10.26
CA SER A 51 22.25 -3.54 -9.54
C SER A 51 21.79 -4.86 -8.91
N ARG A 52 20.58 -5.33 -9.22
CA ARG A 52 19.90 -6.45 -8.52
C ARG A 52 20.74 -7.72 -8.40
N LYS A 53 21.53 -8.08 -9.41
CA LYS A 53 22.37 -9.28 -9.37
C LYS A 53 23.40 -9.21 -8.24
N VAL A 54 24.08 -8.06 -8.13
CA VAL A 54 25.10 -7.80 -7.11
C VAL A 54 24.45 -7.65 -5.75
N GLU A 55 23.34 -6.91 -5.64
CA GLU A 55 22.64 -6.74 -4.38
C GLU A 55 22.05 -8.06 -3.85
N SER A 56 21.56 -8.95 -4.73
CA SER A 56 21.13 -10.30 -4.37
C SER A 56 22.28 -11.14 -3.81
N GLN A 57 23.47 -11.07 -4.41
CA GLN A 57 24.66 -11.79 -3.92
C GLN A 57 25.09 -11.28 -2.54
N LYS A 58 25.15 -9.96 -2.36
CA LYS A 58 25.48 -9.34 -1.07
C LYS A 58 24.49 -9.75 0.03
N LEU A 59 23.19 -9.68 -0.25
CA LEU A 59 22.16 -10.03 0.72
C LEU A 59 22.18 -11.53 1.05
N SER A 60 22.35 -12.39 0.04
CA SER A 60 22.52 -13.83 0.23
C SER A 60 23.71 -14.13 1.15
N HIS A 61 24.86 -13.52 0.88
CA HIS A 61 26.06 -13.70 1.70
C HIS A 61 25.84 -13.27 3.15
N LEU A 62 25.27 -12.08 3.36
CA LEU A 62 24.98 -11.54 4.70
C LEU A 62 24.05 -12.44 5.52
N ILE A 63 23.04 -13.05 4.88
CA ILE A 63 22.12 -13.97 5.54
C ILE A 63 22.82 -15.30 5.86
N LEU A 64 23.57 -15.85 4.90
CA LEU A 64 24.21 -17.15 5.04
C LEU A 64 25.48 -17.13 5.89
N SER A 65 26.07 -15.96 6.14
CA SER A 65 27.12 -15.76 7.15
C SER A 65 26.54 -15.64 8.57
N GLY A 66 25.25 -15.28 8.69
CA GLY A 66 24.58 -15.02 9.96
C GLY A 66 24.70 -13.58 10.44
N ASP A 67 25.14 -12.65 9.59
CA ASP A 67 25.35 -11.24 9.92
C ASP A 67 24.17 -10.33 9.57
N TYR A 68 23.10 -10.90 8.98
CA TYR A 68 21.90 -10.14 8.65
C TYR A 68 21.13 -9.71 9.91
N ALA A 69 20.89 -8.40 10.00
CA ALA A 69 20.00 -7.80 10.97
C ALA A 69 18.96 -6.91 10.26
N PRO A 70 17.67 -6.97 10.62
CA PRO A 70 16.66 -6.10 10.08
C PRO A 70 16.98 -4.62 10.33
N GLN A 71 16.60 -3.75 9.40
CA GLN A 71 16.78 -2.31 9.58
C GLN A 71 15.59 -1.70 10.32
N LYS A 72 15.84 -0.60 11.06
CA LYS A 72 14.78 0.19 11.69
C LYS A 72 13.79 0.68 10.62
N ALA A 73 12.58 0.16 10.66
CA ALA A 73 11.54 0.51 9.69
C ALA A 73 10.88 1.86 10.03
N GLN A 74 10.48 2.57 8.98
CA GLN A 74 9.67 3.78 9.13
C GLN A 74 8.22 3.39 9.42
N ARG A 75 7.52 4.19 10.23
CA ARG A 75 6.14 3.91 10.65
C ARG A 75 5.25 5.09 10.34
N ILE A 76 4.18 4.85 9.58
CA ILE A 76 3.21 5.87 9.17
C ILE A 76 1.89 5.64 9.90
N LEU A 77 1.32 6.70 10.47
CA LEU A 77 -0.01 6.65 11.06
C LEU A 77 -1.08 6.77 9.97
N VAL A 78 -2.08 5.88 10.05
CA VAL A 78 -3.24 5.86 9.14
C VAL A 78 -4.52 5.85 9.97
N GLU A 79 -5.35 6.87 9.80
CA GLU A 79 -6.60 6.98 10.54
C GLU A 79 -7.58 5.89 10.13
N LYS A 80 -8.13 5.17 11.11
CA LYS A 80 -9.23 4.24 10.91
C LYS A 80 -10.57 4.96 11.01
N SER A 81 -10.78 5.66 12.13
CA SER A 81 -11.95 6.50 12.38
C SER A 81 -11.77 7.31 13.67
N LYS A 82 -12.47 8.44 13.79
CA LYS A 82 -12.51 9.28 15.00
C LYS A 82 -11.12 9.74 15.48
N GLY A 83 -10.15 9.85 14.58
CA GLY A 83 -8.75 10.15 14.88
C GLY A 83 -7.92 8.97 15.41
N LEU A 84 -8.52 7.79 15.62
CA LEU A 84 -7.78 6.60 16.03
C LEU A 84 -6.98 6.05 14.86
N CYS A 85 -5.66 5.98 15.03
CA CYS A 85 -4.73 5.58 13.98
C CYS A 85 -4.23 4.14 14.14
N ARG A 86 -3.95 3.50 13.01
CA ARG A 86 -3.12 2.30 12.91
C ARG A 86 -1.72 2.72 12.52
N GLN A 87 -0.73 2.02 13.05
CA GLN A 87 0.66 2.23 12.69
C GLN A 87 1.06 1.22 11.62
N LEU A 88 1.24 1.69 10.39
CA LEU A 88 1.71 0.86 9.29
C LEU A 88 3.23 0.95 9.17
N VAL A 89 3.85 -0.19 8.90
CA VAL A 89 5.30 -0.34 8.84
C VAL A 89 5.77 -0.33 7.37
N ILE A 90 6.76 0.50 7.08
CA ILE A 90 7.39 0.66 5.78
C ILE A 90 8.82 0.08 5.87
N PRO A 91 9.03 -1.19 5.45
CA PRO A 91 10.32 -1.85 5.56
C PRO A 91 11.35 -1.29 4.56
N SER A 92 12.63 -1.62 4.78
CA SER A 92 13.66 -1.45 3.76
C SER A 92 13.45 -2.42 2.59
N VAL A 93 14.06 -2.16 1.43
CA VAL A 93 14.02 -3.10 0.30
C VAL A 93 14.58 -4.48 0.69
N ARG A 94 15.66 -4.50 1.49
CA ARG A 94 16.30 -5.74 1.95
C ARG A 94 15.36 -6.55 2.84
N ASP A 95 14.73 -5.90 3.82
CA ASP A 95 13.83 -6.58 4.74
C ASP A 95 12.54 -7.04 4.05
N ALA A 96 12.04 -6.25 3.08
CA ALA A 96 10.90 -6.65 2.26
C ALA A 96 11.20 -7.93 1.44
N ILE A 97 12.41 -8.03 0.86
CA ILE A 97 12.88 -9.23 0.17
C ILE A 97 12.97 -10.41 1.14
N VAL A 98 13.59 -10.22 2.30
CA VAL A 98 13.75 -11.30 3.29
C VAL A 98 12.40 -11.83 3.75
N LEU A 99 11.49 -10.94 4.13
CA LEU A 99 10.11 -11.28 4.50
C LEU A 99 9.39 -12.03 3.37
N GLN A 100 9.52 -11.57 2.12
CA GLN A 100 8.85 -12.23 1.00
C GLN A 100 9.42 -13.62 0.72
N CYS A 101 10.75 -13.80 0.79
CA CYS A 101 11.39 -15.11 0.64
C CYS A 101 10.91 -16.09 1.72
N LEU A 102 10.86 -15.66 2.99
CA LEU A 102 10.38 -16.47 4.10
C LEU A 102 8.88 -16.76 3.99
N SER A 103 8.08 -15.77 3.58
CA SER A 103 6.65 -15.94 3.34
C SER A 103 6.38 -16.95 2.23
N ASP A 104 7.12 -16.91 1.13
CA ASP A 104 7.01 -17.86 0.02
C ASP A 104 7.38 -19.29 0.46
N ALA A 105 8.44 -19.42 1.25
CA ALA A 105 8.87 -20.70 1.80
C ALA A 105 7.80 -21.29 2.74
N LEU A 106 7.33 -20.50 3.71
CA LEU A 106 6.26 -20.91 4.63
C LEU A 106 5.00 -21.28 3.85
N TYR A 107 4.58 -20.43 2.90
CA TYR A 107 3.41 -20.68 2.06
C TYR A 107 3.51 -22.03 1.33
N SER A 108 4.67 -22.36 0.76
CA SER A 108 4.89 -23.65 0.09
C SER A 108 4.73 -24.85 1.05
N GLU A 109 4.99 -24.66 2.34
CA GLU A 109 4.89 -25.71 3.34
C GLU A 109 3.45 -25.86 3.86
N ILE A 110 2.65 -24.80 3.90
CA ILE A 110 1.29 -24.81 4.46
C ILE A 110 0.17 -24.95 3.41
N LYS A 111 0.46 -24.71 2.13
CA LYS A 111 -0.55 -24.73 1.07
C LYS A 111 -1.25 -26.10 1.04
N GLY A 112 -2.58 -26.09 1.06
CA GLY A 112 -3.40 -27.31 1.07
C GLY A 112 -3.59 -27.94 2.46
N LYS A 113 -3.04 -27.32 3.52
CA LYS A 113 -3.20 -27.78 4.91
C LYS A 113 -4.22 -26.95 5.72
N ALA A 114 -4.95 -26.06 5.06
CA ALA A 114 -6.07 -25.37 5.70
C ALA A 114 -7.13 -26.41 6.11
N PRO A 115 -7.68 -26.32 7.32
CA PRO A 115 -8.65 -27.30 7.84
C PRO A 115 -10.01 -27.23 7.14
N THR A 116 -10.29 -26.14 6.44
CA THR A 116 -11.57 -25.88 5.77
C THR A 116 -11.38 -24.95 4.58
N SER A 117 -12.29 -25.05 3.60
CA SER A 117 -12.38 -24.11 2.48
C SER A 117 -13.21 -22.85 2.80
N LYS A 118 -13.89 -22.82 3.96
CA LYS A 118 -14.75 -21.70 4.40
C LYS A 118 -13.98 -20.56 5.10
N ALA A 119 -12.65 -20.69 5.19
CA ALA A 119 -11.77 -19.67 5.74
C ALA A 119 -10.97 -19.03 4.61
N PHE A 120 -11.13 -17.72 4.47
CA PHE A 120 -10.53 -16.93 3.41
C PHE A 120 -9.50 -15.97 3.99
N PHE A 121 -8.52 -15.66 3.16
CA PHE A 121 -7.62 -14.54 3.36
C PHE A 121 -7.24 -14.00 1.99
N GLU A 122 -6.76 -12.76 1.98
CA GLU A 122 -6.37 -12.06 0.77
C GLU A 122 -4.86 -12.03 0.64
N PRO A 123 -4.28 -13.02 -0.06
CA PRO A 123 -2.92 -12.92 -0.52
C PRO A 123 -2.84 -11.91 -1.67
N LYS A 124 -1.85 -11.03 -1.65
CA LYS A 124 -1.49 -10.22 -2.82
C LYS A 124 -0.80 -11.05 -3.89
N ASP A 125 0.03 -12.00 -3.47
CA ASP A 125 0.95 -12.74 -4.35
C ASP A 125 0.82 -14.28 -4.28
N HIS A 126 0.00 -14.80 -3.36
CA HIS A 126 -0.24 -16.24 -3.11
C HIS A 126 -1.66 -16.67 -3.49
N LYS A 127 -1.95 -17.97 -3.59
CA LYS A 127 -3.29 -18.50 -3.99
C LYS A 127 -3.68 -19.70 -3.13
N PHE A 128 -4.36 -19.46 -2.01
CA PHE A 128 -4.73 -20.53 -1.08
C PHE A 128 -5.86 -21.45 -1.57
N SER A 129 -6.72 -20.96 -2.47
CA SER A 129 -7.77 -21.73 -3.13
C SER A 129 -7.93 -21.32 -4.59
N SER A 130 -8.42 -22.24 -5.43
CA SER A 130 -8.93 -21.94 -6.77
C SER A 130 -10.36 -21.41 -6.60
N PRO A 131 -10.62 -20.10 -6.67
CA PRO A 131 -11.99 -19.63 -6.62
C PRO A 131 -12.73 -20.10 -7.90
N PRO A 132 -14.00 -20.53 -7.82
CA PRO A 132 -14.80 -20.82 -9.00
C PRO A 132 -15.07 -19.58 -9.87
N SER A 133 -14.65 -18.37 -9.44
CA SER A 133 -14.69 -17.16 -10.28
C SER A 133 -13.58 -16.14 -9.94
N GLY A 134 -12.56 -16.04 -10.78
CA GLY A 134 -11.71 -14.84 -10.95
C GLY A 134 -10.53 -14.65 -9.99
N TYR A 135 -9.53 -13.88 -10.45
CA TYR A 135 -8.29 -13.57 -9.72
C TYR A 135 -8.41 -12.33 -8.81
N GLY A 136 -7.75 -12.35 -7.65
CA GLY A 136 -7.41 -11.15 -6.86
C GLY A 136 -8.23 -10.91 -5.60
N THR A 137 -7.85 -9.86 -4.88
CA THR A 137 -8.40 -9.33 -3.62
C THR A 137 -9.93 -9.39 -3.52
N PHE A 138 -10.57 -8.88 -4.58
CA PHE A 138 -12.02 -8.83 -4.68
C PHE A 138 -12.68 -10.22 -4.76
N ALA A 139 -12.03 -11.25 -5.31
CA ALA A 139 -12.63 -12.57 -5.53
C ALA A 139 -12.77 -13.39 -4.24
N ALA A 140 -11.78 -13.35 -3.34
CA ALA A 140 -11.87 -14.00 -2.02
C ALA A 140 -12.97 -13.35 -1.16
N TRP A 141 -13.05 -12.01 -1.19
CA TRP A 141 -14.14 -11.27 -0.56
C TRP A 141 -15.50 -11.57 -1.21
N LEU A 142 -15.57 -11.72 -2.54
CA LEU A 142 -16.81 -12.07 -3.23
C LEU A 142 -17.28 -13.50 -2.90
N ASN A 143 -16.36 -14.46 -2.73
CA ASN A 143 -16.69 -15.81 -2.28
C ASN A 143 -17.17 -15.80 -0.84
N PHE A 144 -16.50 -15.05 0.04
CA PHE A 144 -16.99 -14.79 1.40
C PHE A 144 -18.43 -14.24 1.38
N GLN A 145 -18.72 -13.27 0.51
CA GLN A 145 -20.08 -12.75 0.36
C GLN A 145 -21.08 -13.76 -0.21
N LYS A 146 -20.67 -14.64 -1.12
CA LYS A 146 -21.53 -15.69 -1.66
C LYS A 146 -21.89 -16.72 -0.59
N GLU A 147 -20.91 -17.21 0.17
CA GLU A 147 -21.16 -18.15 1.27
C GLU A 147 -22.06 -17.52 2.33
N LEU A 148 -21.76 -16.28 2.73
CA LEU A 148 -22.59 -15.49 3.62
C LEU A 148 -24.02 -15.31 3.09
N PHE A 149 -24.19 -15.10 1.78
CA PHE A 149 -25.51 -14.99 1.17
C PHE A 149 -26.28 -16.31 1.24
N GLU A 150 -25.62 -17.43 1.00
CA GLU A 150 -26.26 -18.74 1.14
C GLU A 150 -26.68 -19.02 2.58
N PHE A 151 -25.82 -18.72 3.57
CA PHE A 151 -26.18 -18.84 4.99
C PHE A 151 -27.32 -17.93 5.37
N SER A 152 -27.32 -16.70 4.84
CA SER A 152 -28.38 -15.75 5.11
C SER A 152 -29.72 -16.25 4.62
N LYS A 153 -29.81 -17.16 3.64
CA LYS A 153 -31.08 -17.74 3.17
C LYS A 153 -31.54 -18.94 3.99
N THR A 154 -30.59 -19.76 4.45
CA THR A 154 -30.90 -21.04 5.11
C THR A 154 -31.03 -20.92 6.62
N ARG A 155 -30.32 -19.99 7.25
CA ARG A 155 -30.27 -19.80 8.69
C ARG A 155 -31.08 -18.57 9.14
N LYS A 156 -31.71 -18.67 10.31
CA LYS A 156 -32.59 -17.61 10.84
C LYS A 156 -31.81 -16.44 11.46
N PHE A 157 -30.64 -16.73 12.04
CA PHE A 157 -29.78 -15.76 12.71
C PHE A 157 -28.36 -15.82 12.18
N ILE A 158 -27.73 -14.65 12.04
CA ILE A 158 -26.34 -14.49 11.64
C ILE A 158 -25.60 -13.74 12.75
N VAL A 159 -24.58 -14.37 13.31
CA VAL A 159 -23.61 -13.73 14.19
C VAL A 159 -22.54 -13.08 13.32
N VAL A 160 -22.31 -11.79 13.51
CA VAL A 160 -21.22 -11.04 12.86
C VAL A 160 -20.27 -10.61 13.95
N THR A 161 -19.01 -11.01 13.89
CA THR A 161 -18.00 -10.66 14.89
C THR A 161 -16.62 -10.48 14.26
N ASP A 162 -15.71 -9.85 15.00
CA ASP A 162 -14.29 -9.77 14.67
C ASP A 162 -13.44 -9.95 15.93
N ILE A 163 -12.13 -10.10 15.74
CA ILE A 163 -11.17 -10.22 16.84
C ILE A 163 -10.65 -8.82 17.22
N ALA A 164 -10.67 -8.50 18.51
CA ALA A 164 -10.23 -7.21 19.01
C ALA A 164 -8.71 -7.05 18.85
N ASN A 165 -8.28 -5.93 18.27
CA ASN A 165 -6.85 -5.57 18.07
C ASN A 165 -6.00 -6.75 17.58
N TYR A 166 -6.52 -7.48 16.59
CA TYR A 166 -6.05 -8.83 16.27
C TYR A 166 -4.54 -8.92 16.06
N TYR A 167 -4.02 -8.12 15.12
CA TYR A 167 -2.59 -8.12 14.81
C TYR A 167 -1.75 -7.76 16.02
N ASP A 168 -2.18 -6.78 16.83
CA ASP A 168 -1.44 -6.27 17.98
C ASP A 168 -1.46 -7.22 19.19
N SER A 169 -2.33 -8.25 19.16
CA SER A 169 -2.54 -9.18 20.30
C SER A 169 -1.90 -10.56 20.11
N ILE A 170 -1.35 -10.87 18.92
CA ILE A 170 -0.79 -12.20 18.63
C ILE A 170 0.55 -12.37 19.33
N SER A 171 0.61 -13.28 20.31
CA SER A 171 1.86 -13.71 20.96
C SER A 171 2.70 -14.59 20.04
N TYR A 172 4.02 -14.32 19.95
CA TYR A 172 4.93 -15.13 19.16
C TYR A 172 5.12 -16.55 19.68
N VAL A 173 4.95 -16.77 20.98
CA VAL A 173 4.93 -18.11 21.57
C VAL A 173 3.75 -18.91 21.03
N HIS A 174 2.55 -18.33 21.08
CA HIS A 174 1.35 -19.00 20.55
C HIS A 174 1.40 -19.15 19.03
N LEU A 175 1.91 -18.14 18.32
CA LEU A 175 2.07 -18.18 16.87
C LEU A 175 3.04 -19.28 16.43
N ARG A 176 4.20 -19.38 17.09
CA ARG A 176 5.19 -20.42 16.83
C ARG A 176 4.58 -21.81 17.04
N ASN A 177 3.86 -22.01 18.14
CA ASN A 177 3.21 -23.28 18.44
C ASN A 177 2.13 -23.64 17.40
N ALA A 178 1.31 -22.65 17.00
CA ALA A 178 0.29 -22.86 15.97
C ALA A 178 0.91 -23.28 14.64
N ILE A 179 1.99 -22.62 14.21
CA ILE A 179 2.64 -22.93 12.93
C ILE A 179 3.42 -24.24 13.00
N ALA A 180 4.15 -24.49 14.10
CA ALA A 180 4.92 -25.72 14.28
C ALA A 180 4.03 -26.96 14.36
N SER A 181 2.77 -26.83 14.77
CA SER A 181 1.79 -27.92 14.73
C SER A 181 1.40 -28.34 13.30
N ILE A 182 1.65 -27.48 12.30
CA ILE A 182 1.42 -27.80 10.90
C ILE A 182 2.58 -28.65 10.40
N SER A 183 2.30 -29.92 10.09
CA SER A 183 3.29 -30.90 9.62
C SER A 183 4.17 -30.33 8.50
N GLY A 184 5.49 -30.57 8.52
CA GLY A 184 6.42 -30.23 7.44
C GLY A 184 6.87 -28.77 7.36
N VAL A 185 6.53 -27.93 8.35
CA VAL A 185 7.11 -26.58 8.45
C VAL A 185 8.48 -26.65 9.12
N GLU A 186 9.49 -26.05 8.49
CA GLU A 186 10.87 -26.08 8.97
C GLU A 186 11.12 -25.04 10.08
N GLU A 187 11.66 -25.48 11.22
CA GLU A 187 11.91 -24.62 12.39
C GLU A 187 12.76 -23.40 12.06
N CYS A 188 13.79 -23.57 11.23
CA CYS A 188 14.69 -22.48 10.85
C CYS A 188 13.99 -21.33 10.10
N VAL A 189 12.93 -21.63 9.34
CA VAL A 189 12.12 -20.64 8.61
C VAL A 189 11.24 -19.87 9.59
N ILE A 190 10.57 -20.58 10.52
CA ILE A 190 9.72 -19.97 11.55
C ILE A 190 10.53 -19.02 12.42
N ASP A 191 11.67 -19.48 12.94
CA ASP A 191 12.50 -18.69 13.83
C ASP A 191 13.03 -17.43 13.15
N MET A 192 13.50 -17.53 11.89
CA MET A 192 13.98 -16.36 11.15
C MET A 192 12.84 -15.39 10.83
N LEU A 193 11.65 -15.89 10.54
CA LEU A 193 10.47 -15.07 10.28
C LEU A 193 10.03 -14.31 11.55
N ILE A 194 9.98 -14.99 12.70
CA ILE A 194 9.70 -14.37 14.00
C ILE A 194 10.75 -13.32 14.35
N TYR A 195 12.04 -13.62 14.14
CA TYR A 195 13.13 -12.66 14.35
C TYR A 195 12.94 -11.37 13.54
N VAL A 196 12.67 -11.50 12.23
CA VAL A 196 12.47 -10.32 11.37
C VAL A 196 11.21 -9.55 11.75
N LEU A 197 10.11 -10.23 12.06
CA LEU A 197 8.86 -9.56 12.42
C LEU A 197 8.95 -8.84 13.77
N GLY A 198 9.64 -9.44 14.75
CA GLY A 198 9.88 -8.85 16.07
C GLY A 198 10.68 -7.56 15.99
N ASP A 199 11.73 -7.51 15.16
CA ASP A 199 12.50 -6.28 14.93
C ASP A 199 11.71 -5.20 14.17
N LEU A 200 10.65 -5.59 13.45
CA LEU A 200 9.75 -4.67 12.79
C LEU A 200 8.58 -4.22 13.69
N LEU A 201 8.46 -4.72 14.92
CA LEU A 201 7.48 -4.22 15.89
C LEU A 201 7.88 -2.86 16.47
N TRP A 202 6.87 -2.11 16.89
CA TRP A 202 7.09 -0.78 17.46
C TRP A 202 7.70 -0.91 18.84
N GLN A 203 8.95 -0.49 18.94
CA GLN A 203 9.68 -0.35 20.18
C GLN A 203 9.95 1.15 20.37
N PRO A 204 9.06 1.89 21.06
CA PRO A 204 9.30 3.29 21.34
C PRO A 204 10.54 3.47 22.22
N ASP A 205 11.35 4.46 21.90
CA ASP A 205 12.52 4.87 22.67
C ASP A 205 13.47 3.70 23.00
N TYR A 206 13.51 3.31 24.27
CA TYR A 206 14.30 2.21 24.80
C TYR A 206 13.43 1.22 25.60
N THR A 207 12.13 1.13 25.29
CA THR A 207 11.24 0.21 25.98
C THR A 207 11.66 -1.24 25.78
N PRO A 208 11.35 -2.15 26.72
CA PRO A 208 11.62 -3.57 26.54
C PRO A 208 10.96 -4.10 25.27
N ARG A 209 11.64 -5.01 24.57
CA ARG A 209 11.03 -5.73 23.45
C ARG A 209 9.93 -6.64 23.99
N ILE A 210 8.76 -6.55 23.36
CA ILE A 210 7.61 -7.40 23.66
C ILE A 210 7.39 -8.32 22.46
N GLU A 211 7.34 -9.63 22.69
CA GLU A 211 7.10 -10.64 21.66
C GLU A 211 5.59 -10.84 21.39
N VAL A 212 4.87 -9.73 21.30
CA VAL A 212 3.42 -9.69 21.06
C VAL A 212 3.15 -8.65 19.99
N GLY A 213 2.39 -9.05 18.98
CA GLY A 213 2.00 -8.21 17.87
C GLY A 213 2.59 -8.67 16.53
N LEU A 214 1.87 -8.43 15.44
CA LEU A 214 2.38 -8.58 14.07
C LEU A 214 2.45 -7.20 13.41
N PRO A 215 3.59 -6.84 12.78
CA PRO A 215 3.72 -5.55 12.12
C PRO A 215 2.73 -5.45 10.95
N GLN A 216 1.95 -4.37 10.92
CA GLN A 216 1.02 -4.12 9.82
C GLN A 216 1.78 -3.57 8.61
N ILE A 217 2.19 -4.46 7.71
CA ILE A 217 3.02 -4.14 6.55
C ILE A 217 2.21 -4.38 5.27
N ASN A 218 2.52 -3.63 4.22
CA ASN A 218 1.99 -3.86 2.87
C ASN A 218 2.64 -5.07 2.15
N LEU A 219 2.88 -6.17 2.87
CA LEU A 219 3.47 -7.44 2.41
C LEU A 219 2.63 -8.61 2.96
N ASP A 220 2.71 -9.78 2.34
CA ASP A 220 1.83 -10.92 2.68
C ASP A 220 2.23 -11.66 3.96
N ALA A 221 3.50 -11.59 4.40
CA ALA A 221 4.01 -12.42 5.49
C ALA A 221 3.19 -12.32 6.81
N PRO A 222 2.91 -11.11 7.35
CA PRO A 222 2.11 -10.98 8.57
C PRO A 222 0.68 -11.49 8.39
N ARG A 223 0.08 -11.28 7.21
CA ARG A 223 -1.29 -11.71 6.90
C ARG A 223 -1.39 -13.24 6.83
N LEU A 224 -0.39 -13.88 6.22
CA LEU A 224 -0.31 -15.34 6.13
C LEU A 224 -0.24 -15.97 7.52
N LEU A 225 0.63 -15.45 8.38
CA LEU A 225 0.78 -15.91 9.76
C LEU A 225 -0.50 -15.73 10.57
N ALA A 226 -1.11 -14.55 10.47
CA ALA A 226 -2.38 -14.26 11.10
C ALA A 226 -3.51 -15.18 10.58
N HIS A 227 -3.49 -15.59 9.31
CA HIS A 227 -4.47 -16.55 8.81
C HIS A 227 -4.26 -17.95 9.40
N CYS A 228 -3.01 -18.43 9.44
CA CYS A 228 -2.65 -19.75 9.99
C CYS A 228 -2.88 -19.86 11.48
N PHE A 229 -2.70 -18.77 12.23
CA PHE A 229 -2.95 -18.72 13.67
C PHE A 229 -4.38 -19.15 14.05
N LEU A 230 -5.35 -18.96 13.14
CA LEU A 230 -6.76 -19.27 13.35
C LEU A 230 -7.20 -20.64 12.82
N TYR A 231 -6.27 -21.50 12.37
CA TYR A 231 -6.63 -22.85 11.89
C TYR A 231 -7.30 -23.71 12.96
N GLU A 232 -6.91 -23.55 14.23
CA GLU A 232 -7.55 -24.28 15.33
C GLU A 232 -9.02 -23.86 15.48
N LEU A 233 -9.29 -22.55 15.41
CA LEU A 233 -10.65 -22.02 15.42
C LEU A 233 -11.45 -22.51 14.21
N ASP A 234 -10.85 -22.51 13.02
CA ASP A 234 -11.49 -22.99 11.79
C ASP A 234 -11.86 -24.47 11.89
N SER A 235 -10.98 -25.29 12.44
CA SER A 235 -11.20 -26.72 12.65
C SER A 235 -12.35 -26.96 13.63
N TYR A 236 -12.39 -26.17 14.71
CA TYR A 236 -13.48 -26.20 15.68
C TYR A 236 -14.81 -25.78 15.04
N LEU A 237 -14.85 -24.67 14.30
CA LEU A 237 -16.06 -24.20 13.63
C LEU A 237 -16.57 -25.19 12.57
N ALA A 238 -15.66 -25.87 11.88
CA ALA A 238 -16.01 -26.90 10.89
C ALA A 238 -16.46 -28.24 11.51
N SER A 239 -16.15 -28.49 12.79
CA SER A 239 -16.49 -29.74 13.47
C SER A 239 -17.97 -29.87 13.82
N ASP A 240 -18.71 -28.76 13.86
CA ASP A 240 -20.13 -28.76 14.19
C ASP A 240 -20.99 -28.57 12.92
N PRO A 241 -21.71 -29.63 12.46
CA PRO A 241 -22.52 -29.56 11.25
C PRO A 241 -23.80 -28.73 11.42
N GLU A 242 -24.22 -28.43 12.65
CA GLU A 242 -25.43 -27.65 12.92
C GLU A 242 -25.22 -26.15 12.70
N ARG A 243 -23.99 -25.72 12.42
CA ARG A 243 -23.62 -24.31 12.20
C ARG A 243 -23.01 -24.15 10.82
N ASP A 244 -23.29 -23.00 10.23
CA ASP A 244 -22.53 -22.51 9.10
C ASP A 244 -21.58 -21.41 9.55
N PHE A 245 -20.41 -21.31 8.94
CA PHE A 245 -19.52 -20.19 9.20
C PHE A 245 -18.74 -19.83 7.94
N VAL A 246 -18.34 -18.57 7.89
CA VAL A 246 -17.35 -18.08 6.95
C VAL A 246 -16.43 -17.11 7.67
N ARG A 247 -15.13 -17.20 7.39
CA ARG A 247 -14.14 -16.30 7.97
C ARG A 247 -13.36 -15.58 6.88
N TYR A 248 -13.12 -14.29 7.04
CA TYR A 248 -12.16 -13.54 6.25
C TYR A 248 -11.21 -12.82 7.20
N MET A 249 -9.97 -13.30 7.31
CA MET A 249 -9.03 -12.82 8.33
C MET A 249 -9.62 -12.89 9.75
N ASP A 250 -9.75 -11.75 10.43
CA ASP A 250 -10.34 -11.59 11.75
C ASP A 250 -11.86 -11.45 11.73
N ASP A 251 -12.47 -11.13 10.58
CA ASP A 251 -13.92 -11.06 10.44
C ASP A 251 -14.50 -12.50 10.36
N ILE A 252 -15.43 -12.82 11.26
CA ILE A 252 -16.06 -14.14 11.39
C ILE A 252 -17.58 -13.96 11.36
N ASP A 253 -18.24 -14.64 10.43
CA ASP A 253 -19.68 -14.72 10.35
C ASP A 253 -20.16 -16.16 10.60
N ILE A 254 -21.18 -16.35 11.44
CA ILE A 254 -21.71 -17.67 11.82
C ILE A 254 -23.23 -17.69 11.65
N GLY A 255 -23.76 -18.62 10.86
CA GLY A 255 -25.18 -18.84 10.65
C GLY A 255 -25.73 -19.95 11.55
N VAL A 256 -26.83 -19.65 12.25
CA VAL A 256 -27.52 -20.57 13.17
C VAL A 256 -29.05 -20.37 13.15
N ASP A 257 -29.79 -21.31 13.72
CA ASP A 257 -31.27 -21.31 13.65
C ASP A 257 -31.98 -20.72 14.88
N THR A 258 -31.28 -20.59 16.02
CA THR A 258 -31.85 -19.98 17.23
C THR A 258 -30.90 -18.94 17.86
N ILE A 259 -31.48 -18.00 18.63
CA ILE A 259 -30.72 -17.02 19.41
C ILE A 259 -29.88 -17.71 20.49
N VAL A 260 -30.36 -18.84 21.02
CA VAL A 260 -29.64 -19.62 22.03
C VAL A 260 -28.34 -20.17 21.43
N ASP A 261 -28.42 -20.72 20.21
CA ASP A 261 -27.26 -21.25 19.50
C ASP A 261 -26.30 -20.13 19.09
N ALA A 262 -26.82 -18.95 18.72
CA ALA A 262 -26.00 -17.77 18.44
C ALA A 262 -25.16 -17.36 19.66
N LYS A 263 -25.78 -17.28 20.84
CA LYS A 263 -25.06 -16.97 22.09
C LYS A 263 -24.08 -18.08 22.48
N ARG A 264 -24.44 -19.35 22.27
CA ARG A 264 -23.56 -20.49 22.52
C ARG A 264 -22.34 -20.47 21.61
N ALA A 265 -22.54 -20.19 20.32
CA ALA A 265 -21.45 -20.05 19.34
C ALA A 265 -20.48 -18.94 19.75
N LEU A 266 -20.98 -17.75 20.09
CA LEU A 266 -20.14 -16.64 20.58
C LEU A 266 -19.34 -17.02 21.83
N LYS A 267 -19.98 -17.64 22.83
CA LYS A 267 -19.30 -18.09 24.06
C LYS A 267 -18.16 -19.04 23.71
N THR A 268 -18.40 -20.05 22.88
CA THR A 268 -17.37 -21.06 22.61
C THR A 268 -16.27 -20.54 21.72
N VAL A 269 -16.58 -19.69 20.73
CA VAL A 269 -15.56 -19.03 19.91
C VAL A 269 -14.66 -18.15 20.77
N ASP A 270 -15.21 -17.35 21.69
CA ASP A 270 -14.41 -16.54 22.60
C ASP A 270 -13.52 -17.41 23.50
N LEU A 271 -14.03 -18.55 24.00
CA LEU A 271 -13.24 -19.50 24.80
C LEU A 271 -12.08 -20.12 23.99
N VAL A 272 -12.32 -20.52 22.73
CA VAL A 272 -11.27 -21.05 21.84
C VAL A 272 -10.21 -19.98 21.59
N LEU A 273 -10.62 -18.76 21.25
CA LEU A 273 -9.71 -17.62 21.07
C LEU A 273 -8.91 -17.29 22.35
N GLN A 274 -9.55 -17.39 23.52
CA GLN A 274 -8.92 -17.14 24.82
C GLN A 274 -7.77 -18.11 25.11
N THR A 275 -7.80 -19.36 24.59
CA THR A 275 -6.66 -20.31 24.71
C THR A 275 -5.37 -19.79 24.06
N LYS A 276 -5.48 -18.85 23.12
CA LYS A 276 -4.36 -18.18 22.45
C LYS A 276 -4.21 -16.72 22.86
N GLN A 277 -4.86 -16.31 23.94
CA GLN A 277 -4.84 -14.95 24.50
C GLN A 277 -5.38 -13.85 23.56
N VAL A 278 -6.25 -14.22 22.62
CA VAL A 278 -6.99 -13.27 21.78
C VAL A 278 -8.48 -13.29 22.15
N ARG A 279 -9.20 -12.20 21.89
CA ARG A 279 -10.61 -12.04 22.34
C ARG A 279 -11.49 -11.48 21.22
N LEU A 280 -12.78 -11.83 21.27
CA LEU A 280 -13.76 -11.21 20.39
C LEU A 280 -13.94 -9.72 20.72
N ASN A 281 -14.24 -8.95 19.68
CA ASN A 281 -14.54 -7.53 19.81
C ASN A 281 -16.03 -7.34 20.08
N SER A 282 -16.36 -7.14 21.35
CA SER A 282 -17.74 -6.93 21.79
C SER A 282 -18.45 -5.77 21.09
N GLY A 283 -17.73 -4.70 20.75
CA GLY A 283 -18.32 -3.50 20.14
C GLY A 283 -18.74 -3.66 18.68
N LYS A 284 -18.18 -4.63 17.97
CA LYS A 284 -18.57 -4.99 16.59
C LYS A 284 -19.39 -6.27 16.51
N THR A 285 -19.41 -7.06 17.59
CA THR A 285 -20.18 -8.29 17.66
C THR A 285 -21.67 -7.99 17.69
N VAL A 286 -22.41 -8.52 16.72
CA VAL A 286 -23.87 -8.39 16.64
C VAL A 286 -24.52 -9.71 16.24
N ILE A 287 -25.73 -9.96 16.75
CA ILE A 287 -26.59 -11.07 16.31
C ILE A 287 -27.71 -10.44 15.50
N LEU A 288 -27.80 -10.80 14.23
CA LEU A 288 -28.74 -10.25 13.27
C LEU A 288 -29.75 -11.31 12.86
N THR A 289 -31.01 -10.93 12.67
CA THR A 289 -31.94 -11.74 11.88
C THR A 289 -31.50 -11.77 10.41
N GLN A 290 -31.98 -12.74 9.63
CA GLN A 290 -31.79 -12.78 8.18
C GLN A 290 -32.06 -11.42 7.50
N SER A 291 -33.16 -10.75 7.84
CA SER A 291 -33.53 -9.45 7.26
C SER A 291 -32.56 -8.31 7.61
N GLU A 292 -31.97 -8.36 8.80
CA GLU A 292 -30.99 -7.38 9.27
C GLU A 292 -29.62 -7.66 8.66
N ALA A 293 -29.24 -8.93 8.52
CA ALA A 293 -28.02 -9.33 7.85
C ALA A 293 -28.00 -8.83 6.39
N ILE A 294 -29.09 -9.04 5.63
CA ILE A 294 -29.22 -8.54 4.25
C ILE A 294 -28.97 -7.02 4.17
N ARG A 295 -29.53 -6.25 5.11
CA ARG A 295 -29.33 -4.79 5.21
C ARG A 295 -27.93 -4.42 5.66
N HIS A 296 -27.38 -5.12 6.64
CA HIS A 296 -26.04 -4.88 7.20
C HIS A 296 -24.96 -5.09 6.14
N PHE A 297 -25.03 -6.20 5.42
CA PHE A 297 -24.06 -6.56 4.38
C PHE A 297 -24.30 -5.86 3.04
N ARG A 298 -25.40 -5.12 2.91
CA ARG A 298 -25.77 -4.38 1.68
C ARG A 298 -25.83 -5.30 0.47
N ILE A 299 -26.45 -6.48 0.62
CA ILE A 299 -26.38 -7.57 -0.37
C ILE A 299 -26.96 -7.12 -1.71
N PHE A 300 -28.15 -6.52 -1.70
CA PHE A 300 -28.80 -6.03 -2.91
C PHE A 300 -28.04 -4.88 -3.58
N GLU A 301 -27.49 -3.95 -2.78
CA GLU A 301 -26.68 -2.86 -3.32
C GLU A 301 -25.38 -3.35 -3.94
N ASN A 302 -24.74 -4.35 -3.33
CA ASN A 302 -23.53 -4.98 -3.87
C ASN A 302 -23.82 -5.73 -5.18
N ALA A 303 -24.88 -6.53 -5.25
CA ALA A 303 -25.27 -7.23 -6.48
C ALA A 303 -25.58 -6.25 -7.62
N ARG A 304 -26.25 -5.13 -7.30
CA ARG A 304 -26.48 -4.05 -8.27
C ARG A 304 -25.17 -3.40 -8.72
N LEU A 305 -24.26 -3.15 -7.79
CA LEU A 305 -22.93 -2.61 -8.09
C LEU A 305 -22.13 -3.55 -8.99
N ASP A 306 -22.18 -4.86 -8.76
CA ASP A 306 -21.52 -5.86 -9.60
C ASP A 306 -22.03 -5.78 -11.04
N THR A 307 -23.35 -5.67 -11.21
CA THR A 307 -23.97 -5.50 -12.53
C THR A 307 -23.52 -4.22 -13.22
N VAL A 308 -23.42 -3.10 -12.48
CA VAL A 308 -22.94 -1.83 -13.02
C VAL A 308 -21.46 -1.91 -13.39
N GLN A 309 -20.65 -2.53 -12.54
CA GLN A 309 -19.22 -2.73 -12.75
C GLN A 309 -18.96 -3.56 -14.01
N ALA A 310 -19.63 -4.71 -14.15
CA ALA A 310 -19.53 -5.55 -15.34
C ALA A 310 -19.90 -4.80 -16.63
N ARG A 311 -20.95 -3.96 -16.58
CA ARG A 311 -21.34 -3.12 -17.73
C ARG A 311 -20.30 -2.05 -18.05
N VAL A 312 -19.72 -1.40 -17.04
CA VAL A 312 -18.66 -0.40 -17.24
C VAL A 312 -17.42 -1.05 -17.84
N ASP A 313 -16.97 -2.17 -17.29
CA ASP A 313 -15.78 -2.88 -17.77
C ASP A 313 -15.97 -3.40 -19.20
N TYR A 314 -17.15 -3.95 -19.51
CA TYR A 314 -17.50 -4.35 -20.88
C TYR A 314 -17.42 -3.17 -21.84
N ARG A 315 -18.02 -2.02 -21.49
CA ARG A 315 -18.05 -0.84 -22.37
C ARG A 315 -16.67 -0.22 -22.55
N LEU A 316 -15.87 -0.13 -21.49
CA LEU A 316 -14.47 0.32 -21.58
C LEU A 316 -13.66 -0.57 -22.51
N LYS A 317 -13.80 -1.90 -22.38
CA LYS A 317 -13.11 -2.86 -23.25
C LYS A 317 -13.46 -2.71 -24.73
N HIS A 318 -14.69 -2.29 -25.03
CA HIS A 318 -15.20 -2.13 -26.40
C HIS A 318 -15.24 -0.66 -26.88
N GLY A 319 -14.65 0.28 -26.13
CA GLY A 319 -14.63 1.70 -26.51
C GLY A 319 -16.02 2.36 -26.59
N LEU A 320 -17.02 1.83 -25.87
CA LEU A 320 -18.40 2.32 -25.92
C LEU A 320 -18.64 3.51 -24.98
N PRO A 321 -19.52 4.47 -25.32
CA PRO A 321 -19.81 5.65 -24.49
C PRO A 321 -20.31 5.29 -23.09
N LEU A 322 -19.92 6.02 -22.05
CA LEU A 322 -20.28 5.71 -20.66
C LEU A 322 -21.33 6.64 -20.05
N ASP A 323 -22.00 7.50 -20.83
CA ASP A 323 -22.82 8.60 -20.31
C ASP A 323 -23.95 8.14 -19.38
N ARG A 324 -24.62 7.04 -19.72
CA ARG A 324 -25.67 6.45 -18.85
C ARG A 324 -25.08 5.91 -17.54
N GLN A 325 -23.93 5.24 -17.60
CA GLN A 325 -23.25 4.70 -16.43
C GLN A 325 -22.73 5.82 -15.54
N ARG A 326 -22.15 6.86 -16.14
CA ARG A 326 -21.70 8.09 -15.48
C ARG A 326 -22.84 8.74 -14.71
N ALA A 327 -23.96 9.05 -15.39
CA ALA A 327 -25.13 9.66 -14.76
C ALA A 327 -25.70 8.81 -13.61
N LEU A 328 -25.71 7.48 -13.77
CA LEU A 328 -26.12 6.57 -12.71
C LEU A 328 -25.18 6.63 -11.49
N VAL A 329 -23.86 6.58 -11.71
CA VAL A 329 -22.85 6.65 -10.64
C VAL A 329 -22.99 7.96 -9.86
N GLU A 330 -23.08 9.09 -10.57
CA GLU A 330 -23.27 10.42 -9.95
C GLU A 330 -24.55 10.48 -9.13
N ALA A 331 -25.66 9.98 -9.68
CA ALA A 331 -26.94 9.96 -8.98
C ALA A 331 -26.89 9.09 -7.72
N ARG A 332 -26.19 7.95 -7.77
CA ARG A 332 -26.07 7.01 -6.65
C ARG A 332 -25.22 7.56 -5.51
N ILE A 333 -24.08 8.18 -5.83
CA ILE A 333 -23.23 8.85 -4.83
C ILE A 333 -24.03 9.98 -4.16
N ARG A 334 -24.65 10.84 -4.96
CA ARG A 334 -25.42 11.99 -4.47
C ARG A 334 -26.59 11.56 -3.58
N GLN A 335 -27.38 10.58 -4.03
CA GLN A 335 -28.51 10.07 -3.27
C GLN A 335 -28.05 9.37 -1.98
N GLY A 336 -26.99 8.58 -2.06
CA GLY A 336 -26.47 7.84 -0.91
C GLY A 336 -25.96 8.75 0.20
N ILE A 337 -25.24 9.82 -0.15
CA ILE A 337 -24.82 10.85 0.80
C ILE A 337 -26.03 11.57 1.39
N ARG A 338 -26.94 12.08 0.54
CA ARG A 338 -28.12 12.83 0.99
C ARG A 338 -28.99 12.03 1.96
N LYS A 339 -29.14 10.73 1.72
CA LYS A 339 -29.96 9.82 2.52
C LYS A 339 -29.16 9.09 3.62
N LYS A 340 -27.88 9.46 3.85
CA LYS A 340 -26.99 8.79 4.82
C LYS A 340 -26.91 7.27 4.68
N LEU A 341 -27.04 6.76 3.45
CA LEU A 341 -27.04 5.31 3.18
C LEU A 341 -25.65 4.68 3.41
N PHE A 342 -24.60 5.50 3.42
CA PHE A 342 -23.23 5.06 3.61
C PHE A 342 -22.78 5.08 5.08
N ASP A 343 -23.70 5.36 6.02
CA ASP A 343 -23.38 5.60 7.44
C ASP A 343 -23.67 4.38 8.32
N ALA A 344 -24.26 3.32 7.75
CA ALA A 344 -24.68 2.12 8.48
C ALA A 344 -24.23 0.83 7.78
N GLY A 345 -23.89 -0.18 8.59
CA GLY A 345 -23.39 -1.47 8.13
C GLY A 345 -22.19 -1.32 7.19
N ASN A 346 -22.14 -2.12 6.13
CA ASN A 346 -21.12 -2.04 5.08
C ASN A 346 -21.31 -0.85 4.10
N GLY A 347 -22.04 0.20 4.50
CA GLY A 347 -22.31 1.37 3.66
C GLY A 347 -21.05 2.09 3.15
N GLU A 348 -20.01 2.19 3.98
CA GLU A 348 -18.75 2.83 3.58
C GLU A 348 -17.99 2.00 2.51
N LYS A 349 -18.03 0.66 2.60
CA LYS A 349 -17.50 -0.25 1.56
C LYS A 349 -18.24 -0.03 0.23
N VAL A 350 -19.56 0.17 0.27
CA VAL A 350 -20.37 0.49 -0.92
C VAL A 350 -19.98 1.85 -1.51
N LEU A 351 -19.75 2.88 -0.68
CA LEU A 351 -19.26 4.18 -1.15
C LEU A 351 -17.89 4.07 -1.83
N LYS A 352 -16.96 3.32 -1.25
CA LYS A 352 -15.64 3.05 -1.85
C LYS A 352 -15.77 2.49 -3.27
N ARG A 353 -16.67 1.52 -3.47
CA ARG A 353 -16.97 0.93 -4.78
C ARG A 353 -17.54 1.95 -5.76
N TRP A 354 -18.48 2.79 -5.33
CA TRP A 354 -19.04 3.86 -6.16
C TRP A 354 -17.98 4.89 -6.57
N LEU A 355 -17.06 5.27 -5.68
CA LEU A 355 -15.96 6.19 -6.01
C LEU A 355 -14.95 5.57 -6.99
N GLY A 356 -14.68 4.27 -6.86
CA GLY A 356 -13.91 3.51 -7.85
C GLY A 356 -14.56 3.53 -9.24
N LEU A 357 -15.87 3.30 -9.31
CA LEU A 357 -16.65 3.44 -10.54
C LEU A 357 -16.69 4.87 -11.06
N ALA A 358 -16.70 5.87 -10.19
CA ALA A 358 -16.66 7.27 -10.59
C ALA A 358 -15.35 7.62 -11.30
N THR A 359 -14.24 7.05 -10.83
CA THR A 359 -12.92 7.19 -11.48
C THR A 359 -12.93 6.54 -12.87
N LYS A 360 -13.53 5.35 -13.01
CA LYS A 360 -13.62 4.64 -14.30
C LYS A 360 -14.57 5.27 -15.32
N THR A 361 -15.67 5.88 -14.86
CA THR A 361 -16.72 6.44 -15.72
C THR A 361 -16.57 7.94 -15.97
N ASP A 362 -15.54 8.56 -15.38
CA ASP A 362 -15.38 10.00 -15.38
C ASP A 362 -16.65 10.69 -14.82
N ALA A 363 -17.14 10.24 -13.67
CA ALA A 363 -18.30 10.82 -12.99
C ALA A 363 -17.93 12.02 -12.12
N VAL A 364 -18.75 13.08 -12.16
CA VAL A 364 -18.50 14.32 -11.42
C VAL A 364 -19.11 14.24 -10.02
N VAL A 365 -18.25 14.45 -9.02
CA VAL A 365 -18.65 14.61 -7.62
C VAL A 365 -18.43 16.06 -7.23
N LYS A 366 -19.44 16.67 -6.59
CA LYS A 366 -19.40 18.09 -6.23
C LYS A 366 -18.23 18.40 -5.27
N PRO A 367 -17.55 19.55 -5.40
CA PRO A 367 -16.44 19.92 -4.53
C PRO A 367 -16.75 19.85 -3.03
N GLU A 368 -17.95 20.26 -2.62
CA GLU A 368 -18.35 20.25 -1.20
C GLU A 368 -18.44 18.82 -0.65
N VAL A 369 -18.86 17.88 -1.50
CA VAL A 369 -18.88 16.45 -1.16
C VAL A 369 -17.46 15.91 -1.07
N LEU A 370 -16.58 16.24 -2.03
CA LEU A 370 -15.18 15.80 -1.97
C LEU A 370 -14.51 16.26 -0.68
N GLU A 371 -14.76 17.50 -0.26
CA GLU A 371 -14.22 18.06 0.97
C GLU A 371 -14.70 17.31 2.22
N ASP A 372 -16.01 17.05 2.31
CA ASP A 372 -16.59 16.30 3.43
C ASP A 372 -16.02 14.87 3.51
N LEU A 373 -15.90 14.19 2.36
CA LEU A 373 -15.31 12.86 2.28
C LEU A 373 -13.85 12.84 2.73
N ILE A 374 -13.03 13.79 2.26
CA ILE A 374 -11.62 13.89 2.66
C ILE A 374 -11.50 14.12 4.17
N LYS A 375 -12.27 15.07 4.71
CA LYS A 375 -12.17 15.49 6.11
C LYS A 375 -12.72 14.46 7.09
N ARG A 376 -13.81 13.76 6.73
CA ARG A 376 -14.58 12.95 7.70
C ARG A 376 -14.53 11.45 7.47
N ARG A 377 -14.06 10.98 6.32
CA ARG A 377 -14.07 9.55 5.97
C ARG A 377 -12.69 9.04 5.54
N PRO A 378 -11.82 8.72 6.50
CA PRO A 378 -10.47 8.19 6.24
C PRO A 378 -10.45 7.02 5.26
N ALA A 379 -11.39 6.08 5.41
CA ALA A 379 -11.44 4.84 4.62
C ALA A 379 -11.67 5.03 3.11
N VAL A 380 -12.07 6.22 2.66
CA VAL A 380 -12.30 6.54 1.24
C VAL A 380 -11.40 7.66 0.70
N ARG A 381 -10.48 8.22 1.50
CA ARG A 381 -9.58 9.32 1.10
C ARG A 381 -8.81 8.99 -0.18
N GLU A 382 -8.15 7.84 -0.21
CA GLU A 382 -7.42 7.36 -1.39
C GLU A 382 -8.30 7.34 -2.65
N ASN A 383 -9.54 6.84 -2.55
CA ASN A 383 -10.47 6.80 -3.68
C ASN A 383 -10.88 8.20 -4.16
N VAL A 384 -11.00 9.15 -3.24
CA VAL A 384 -11.27 10.56 -3.56
C VAL A 384 -10.06 11.18 -4.27
N TYR A 385 -8.85 10.96 -3.77
CA TYR A 385 -7.63 11.45 -4.41
C TYR A 385 -7.42 10.81 -5.79
N ALA A 386 -7.72 9.52 -5.96
CA ALA A 386 -7.68 8.84 -7.25
C ALA A 386 -8.68 9.45 -8.26
N LEU A 387 -9.90 9.76 -7.80
CA LEU A 387 -10.91 10.44 -8.62
C LEU A 387 -10.44 11.84 -9.04
N ILE A 388 -9.83 12.60 -8.13
CA ILE A 388 -9.26 13.93 -8.43
C ILE A 388 -8.13 13.82 -9.46
N ARG A 389 -7.19 12.88 -9.26
CA ARG A 389 -6.04 12.67 -10.15
C ARG A 389 -6.45 12.26 -11.56
N GLY A 390 -7.58 11.59 -11.72
CA GLY A 390 -8.10 11.16 -13.02
C GLY A 390 -8.40 12.30 -14.00
N ARG A 391 -8.37 13.57 -13.55
CA ARG A 391 -8.77 14.76 -14.31
C ARG A 391 -7.75 15.89 -14.20
N PRO A 392 -7.79 16.86 -15.14
CA PRO A 392 -7.10 18.13 -14.93
C PRO A 392 -7.57 18.83 -13.64
N LEU A 393 -6.62 19.38 -12.86
CA LEU A 393 -6.91 20.02 -11.59
C LEU A 393 -7.70 21.32 -11.79
N ALA A 394 -8.97 21.33 -11.36
CA ALA A 394 -9.82 22.51 -11.38
C ALA A 394 -9.58 23.42 -10.15
N PRO A 395 -9.71 24.76 -10.27
CA PRO A 395 -9.55 25.68 -9.13
C PRO A 395 -10.52 25.43 -7.95
N SER A 396 -11.72 24.92 -8.22
CA SER A 396 -12.67 24.53 -7.16
C SER A 396 -12.15 23.34 -6.34
N VAL A 397 -11.55 22.35 -7.01
CA VAL A 397 -10.98 21.16 -6.36
C VAL A 397 -9.67 21.50 -5.64
N ALA A 398 -8.82 22.35 -6.23
CA ALA A 398 -7.61 22.83 -5.56
C ALA A 398 -7.93 23.57 -4.25
N ARG A 399 -9.01 24.37 -4.22
CA ARG A 399 -9.51 25.00 -2.99
C ARG A 399 -9.98 23.97 -1.95
N VAL A 400 -10.64 22.90 -2.38
CA VAL A 400 -11.04 21.80 -1.48
C VAL A 400 -9.82 21.16 -0.83
N LEU A 401 -8.78 20.84 -1.60
CA LEU A 401 -7.54 20.25 -1.08
C LEU A 401 -6.84 21.19 -0.09
N ALA A 402 -6.73 22.48 -0.42
CA ALA A 402 -6.16 23.48 0.49
C ALA A 402 -6.93 23.60 1.81
N ARG A 403 -8.27 23.72 1.73
CA ARG A 403 -9.13 23.76 2.94
C ARG A 403 -9.10 22.46 3.74
N ALA A 404 -8.84 21.32 3.10
CA ALA A 404 -8.65 20.05 3.80
C ALA A 404 -7.31 20.03 4.55
N GLY A 405 -6.22 20.40 3.90
CA GLY A 405 -4.89 20.46 4.51
C GLY A 405 -4.81 21.42 5.70
N GLN A 406 -5.51 22.56 5.64
CA GLN A 406 -5.54 23.55 6.73
C GLN A 406 -6.55 23.24 7.85
N SER A 407 -7.36 22.19 7.72
CA SER A 407 -8.52 22.00 8.60
C SER A 407 -8.18 21.51 10.01
N GLY A 408 -7.00 20.93 10.21
CA GLY A 408 -6.66 20.21 11.45
C GLY A 408 -7.42 18.89 11.66
N LEU A 409 -8.28 18.48 10.71
CA LEU A 409 -9.05 17.22 10.79
C LEU A 409 -8.30 16.02 10.22
N LEU A 410 -7.20 16.25 9.49
CA LEU A 410 -6.33 15.21 8.96
C LEU A 410 -5.25 14.93 10.02
N VAL A 411 -5.61 14.12 11.02
CA VAL A 411 -4.77 13.88 12.21
C VAL A 411 -3.74 12.77 12.02
N ASP A 412 -3.81 12.04 10.91
CA ASP A 412 -2.87 10.98 10.55
C ASP A 412 -1.82 11.45 9.52
N ASP A 413 -0.67 10.79 9.52
CA ASP A 413 0.42 11.08 8.58
C ASP A 413 0.01 10.79 7.12
N ALA A 414 -0.73 9.69 6.91
CA ALA A 414 -1.05 9.20 5.58
C ALA A 414 -1.93 10.14 4.76
N ALA A 415 -2.85 10.89 5.38
CA ALA A 415 -3.73 11.78 4.63
C ALA A 415 -2.96 12.85 3.83
N MET A 416 -1.97 13.49 4.44
CA MET A 416 -1.17 14.52 3.76
C MET A 416 -0.15 13.91 2.78
N VAL A 417 0.40 12.75 3.11
CA VAL A 417 1.30 11.99 2.22
C VAL A 417 0.57 11.55 0.95
N GLU A 418 -0.62 10.95 1.09
CA GLU A 418 -1.46 10.55 -0.04
C GLU A 418 -1.89 11.76 -0.86
N MET A 419 -2.39 12.83 -0.22
CA MET A 419 -2.76 14.05 -0.92
C MET A 419 -1.60 14.56 -1.78
N SER A 420 -0.39 14.60 -1.22
CA SER A 420 0.81 15.07 -1.91
C SER A 420 1.19 14.18 -3.09
N ASN A 421 1.23 12.86 -2.89
CA ASN A 421 1.54 11.89 -3.93
C ASN A 421 0.56 11.94 -5.10
N TYR A 422 -0.74 12.02 -4.82
CA TYR A 422 -1.76 12.09 -5.86
C TYR A 422 -1.78 13.45 -6.56
N LEU A 423 -1.52 14.55 -5.82
CA LEU A 423 -1.50 15.89 -6.39
C LEU A 423 -0.37 16.06 -7.41
N VAL A 424 0.87 15.65 -7.10
CA VAL A 424 1.99 15.78 -8.06
C VAL A 424 1.77 15.00 -9.36
N GLU A 425 0.96 13.94 -9.31
CA GLU A 425 0.57 13.13 -10.47
C GLU A 425 -0.76 13.59 -11.12
N THR A 426 -1.39 14.63 -10.60
CA THR A 426 -2.57 15.26 -11.19
C THR A 426 -2.13 16.27 -12.25
N LEU A 427 -2.77 16.24 -13.43
CA LEU A 427 -2.44 17.13 -14.54
C LEU A 427 -2.86 18.57 -14.21
N VAL A 428 -1.93 19.53 -14.32
CA VAL A 428 -2.24 20.96 -14.15
C VAL A 428 -2.02 21.71 -15.45
N GLN A 429 -3.11 21.99 -16.17
CA GLN A 429 -3.07 22.69 -17.46
C GLN A 429 -2.78 24.19 -17.34
N THR A 430 -3.25 24.85 -16.27
CA THR A 430 -3.03 26.28 -16.04
C THR A 430 -2.58 26.56 -14.61
N ARG A 431 -1.81 27.63 -14.41
CA ARG A 431 -1.31 28.03 -13.08
C ARG A 431 -2.35 28.75 -12.20
N ARG A 432 -3.64 28.77 -12.58
CA ARG A 432 -4.72 29.34 -11.76
C ARG A 432 -4.87 28.64 -10.40
N CYS A 433 -4.41 27.40 -10.29
CA CYS A 433 -4.44 26.62 -9.05
C CYS A 433 -3.23 26.88 -8.14
N HIS A 434 -2.23 27.65 -8.58
CA HIS A 434 -0.95 27.80 -7.88
C HIS A 434 -1.09 28.34 -6.44
N PRO A 435 -1.89 29.39 -6.15
CA PRO A 435 -2.02 29.89 -4.78
C PRO A 435 -2.57 28.83 -3.80
N MET A 436 -3.52 28.01 -4.27
CA MET A 436 -4.05 26.90 -3.48
C MET A 436 -3.02 25.78 -3.30
N ILE A 437 -2.17 25.52 -4.30
CA ILE A 437 -1.07 24.56 -4.19
C ILE A 437 -0.03 25.05 -3.17
N GLU A 438 0.34 26.33 -3.19
CA GLU A 438 1.23 26.93 -2.19
C GLU A 438 0.66 26.81 -0.78
N THR A 439 -0.65 27.00 -0.64
CA THR A 439 -1.36 26.77 0.62
C THR A 439 -1.24 25.32 1.11
N ILE A 440 -1.37 24.35 0.20
CA ILE A 440 -1.19 22.92 0.53
C ILE A 440 0.27 22.65 0.93
N ILE A 441 1.26 23.19 0.21
CA ILE A 441 2.68 23.07 0.55
C ILE A 441 2.95 23.63 1.95
N ALA A 442 2.42 24.82 2.26
CA ALA A 442 2.59 25.47 3.55
C ALA A 442 1.92 24.70 4.70
N SER A 443 0.86 23.94 4.42
CA SER A 443 0.16 23.10 5.40
C SER A 443 0.94 21.85 5.83
N ASN A 444 2.06 21.54 5.15
CA ASN A 444 2.94 20.44 5.50
C ASN A 444 4.09 20.94 6.37
N ASP A 445 4.14 20.48 7.63
CA ASP A 445 5.15 20.87 8.62
C ASP A 445 6.53 20.28 8.28
N PRO A 446 7.54 21.10 7.92
CA PRO A 446 8.87 20.62 7.60
C PRO A 446 9.67 20.12 8.81
N GLN A 447 9.19 20.30 10.05
CA GLN A 447 9.84 19.80 11.26
C GLN A 447 9.46 18.35 11.59
N ASN A 448 8.40 17.82 10.96
CA ASN A 448 7.99 16.42 11.07
C ASN A 448 8.50 15.61 9.87
N TYR A 449 8.83 14.34 10.07
CA TYR A 449 9.31 13.43 9.01
C TYR A 449 8.37 13.38 7.78
N PHE A 450 7.07 13.16 7.98
CA PHE A 450 6.10 13.00 6.88
C PHE A 450 5.64 14.34 6.29
N GLY A 451 5.62 15.38 7.12
CA GLY A 451 5.39 16.75 6.64
C GLY A 451 6.55 17.24 5.76
N LEU A 452 7.81 16.97 6.15
CA LEU A 452 8.98 17.28 5.33
C LEU A 452 8.95 16.51 4.01
N TYR A 453 8.66 15.20 4.03
CA TYR A 453 8.49 14.40 2.81
C TYR A 453 7.48 15.06 1.86
N SER A 454 6.28 15.35 2.37
CA SER A 454 5.17 15.89 1.59
C SER A 454 5.49 17.26 1.01
N ARG A 455 6.12 18.14 1.82
CA ARG A 455 6.55 19.48 1.40
C ARG A 455 7.59 19.41 0.29
N LEU A 456 8.65 18.63 0.47
CA LEU A 456 9.71 18.45 -0.53
C LEU A 456 9.15 17.86 -1.82
N TRP A 457 8.27 16.85 -1.72
CA TRP A 457 7.67 16.18 -2.87
C TRP A 457 6.73 17.10 -3.67
N LEU A 458 5.98 17.97 -2.99
CA LEU A 458 5.19 18.99 -3.68
C LEU A 458 6.09 20.06 -4.32
N GLN A 459 7.11 20.53 -3.60
CA GLN A 459 8.06 21.54 -4.10
C GLN A 459 8.85 21.04 -5.32
N SER A 460 9.15 19.74 -5.42
CA SER A 460 9.87 19.19 -6.57
C SER A 460 9.09 19.28 -7.89
N LYS A 461 7.76 19.42 -7.85
CA LYS A 461 6.95 19.76 -9.02
C LYS A 461 6.58 21.24 -9.08
N TYR A 462 6.12 21.81 -7.96
CA TYR A 462 5.42 23.09 -7.94
C TYR A 462 6.28 24.28 -7.51
N GLY A 463 7.37 24.03 -6.79
CA GLY A 463 8.27 25.07 -6.29
C GLY A 463 9.40 25.41 -7.26
N THR A 464 10.22 26.38 -6.85
CA THR A 464 11.48 26.71 -7.53
C THR A 464 12.65 25.90 -6.96
N PRO A 465 13.75 25.73 -7.72
CA PRO A 465 14.99 25.14 -7.19
C PRO A 465 15.49 25.84 -5.91
N ALA A 466 15.39 27.17 -5.83
CA ALA A 466 15.73 27.95 -4.65
C ALA A 466 14.87 27.58 -3.42
N GLN A 467 13.54 27.50 -3.58
CA GLN A 467 12.63 27.12 -2.49
C GLN A 467 12.89 25.68 -1.99
N LEU A 468 13.14 24.77 -2.93
CA LEU A 468 13.44 23.38 -2.62
C LEU A 468 14.78 23.24 -1.90
N LEU A 469 15.83 23.94 -2.36
CA LEU A 469 17.14 23.96 -1.69
C LEU A 469 17.04 24.56 -0.29
N ALA A 470 16.36 25.69 -0.12
CA ALA A 470 16.17 26.31 1.18
C ALA A 470 15.53 25.33 2.17
N THR A 471 14.47 24.64 1.75
CA THR A 471 13.79 23.64 2.59
C THR A 471 14.73 22.46 2.95
N LEU A 472 15.57 22.00 2.01
CA LEU A 472 16.57 20.97 2.26
C LEU A 472 17.68 21.44 3.23
N GLN A 473 18.11 22.69 3.14
CA GLN A 473 19.12 23.28 4.03
C GLN A 473 18.58 23.45 5.44
N ASP A 474 17.38 24.02 5.57
CA ASP A 474 16.73 24.27 6.86
C ASP A 474 16.45 22.96 7.61
N ALA A 475 16.00 21.94 6.87
CA ALA A 475 15.65 20.64 7.44
C ALA A 475 16.82 19.63 7.46
N ARG A 476 18.07 20.07 7.24
CA ARG A 476 19.25 19.18 7.13
C ARG A 476 19.39 18.22 8.32
N LYS A 477 19.19 18.73 9.54
CA LYS A 477 19.30 17.92 10.77
C LYS A 477 18.26 16.80 10.82
N LEU A 478 17.10 17.01 10.20
CA LEU A 478 16.02 16.04 10.19
C LEU A 478 16.23 14.97 9.12
N TRP A 479 16.56 15.33 7.88
CA TRP A 479 16.61 14.34 6.80
C TRP A 479 17.91 13.55 6.72
N VAL A 480 19.07 14.13 7.09
CA VAL A 480 20.38 13.48 6.95
C VAL A 480 20.49 12.14 7.69
N PRO A 481 19.97 11.97 8.91
CA PRO A 481 20.01 10.67 9.61
C PRO A 481 19.14 9.58 8.97
N HIS A 482 18.19 9.94 8.11
CA HIS A 482 17.22 9.01 7.54
C HIS A 482 17.57 8.64 6.09
N ASP A 483 17.86 7.37 5.85
CA ASP A 483 18.22 6.87 4.51
C ASP A 483 17.17 7.24 3.45
N ARG A 484 15.88 7.04 3.73
CA ARG A 484 14.79 7.29 2.78
C ARG A 484 14.59 8.78 2.45
N LEU A 485 14.74 9.68 3.43
CA LEU A 485 14.69 11.13 3.14
C LEU A 485 15.96 11.59 2.41
N GLY A 486 17.11 10.97 2.68
CA GLY A 486 18.34 11.18 1.91
C GLY A 486 18.18 10.78 0.44
N ARG A 487 17.58 9.62 0.17
CA ARG A 487 17.20 9.19 -1.19
C ARG A 487 16.28 10.22 -1.86
N LEU A 488 15.26 10.68 -1.16
CA LEU A 488 14.34 11.71 -1.65
C LEU A 488 15.08 13.00 -2.02
N ALA A 489 15.91 13.52 -1.12
CA ALA A 489 16.70 14.73 -1.34
C ALA A 489 17.60 14.63 -2.58
N ALA A 490 18.30 13.50 -2.73
CA ALA A 490 19.16 13.23 -3.88
C ALA A 490 18.37 13.01 -5.19
N SER A 491 17.13 12.50 -5.12
CA SER A 491 16.29 12.28 -6.30
C SER A 491 15.92 13.57 -7.04
N PHE A 492 15.98 14.71 -6.35
CA PHE A 492 15.70 16.02 -6.93
C PHE A 492 16.86 16.59 -7.76
N PHE A 493 18.05 15.98 -7.70
CA PHE A 493 19.23 16.43 -8.43
C PHE A 493 18.98 16.84 -9.90
N PRO A 494 18.20 16.09 -10.71
CA PRO A 494 17.95 16.44 -12.11
C PRO A 494 17.24 17.79 -12.29
N LEU A 495 16.50 18.26 -11.29
CA LEU A 495 15.78 19.54 -11.32
C LEU A 495 16.72 20.75 -11.21
N PHE A 496 17.89 20.57 -10.62
CA PHE A 496 18.87 21.62 -10.35
C PHE A 496 19.88 21.82 -11.49
N LEU A 497 19.88 20.94 -12.49
CA LEU A 497 20.85 21.02 -13.57
C LEU A 497 20.69 22.34 -14.36
N GLY A 498 21.76 23.11 -14.44
CA GLY A 498 21.80 24.40 -15.13
C GLY A 498 21.16 25.55 -14.35
N THR A 499 20.85 25.37 -13.05
CA THR A 499 20.33 26.44 -12.18
C THR A 499 21.44 27.02 -11.29
N PRO A 500 21.32 28.27 -10.81
CA PRO A 500 22.29 28.86 -9.88
C PRO A 500 22.53 28.03 -8.61
N GLU A 501 21.52 27.26 -8.20
CA GLU A 501 21.53 26.44 -6.99
C GLU A 501 22.23 25.09 -7.16
N GLU A 502 22.64 24.70 -8.37
CA GLU A 502 23.21 23.38 -8.65
C GLU A 502 24.42 23.05 -7.79
N ALA A 503 25.37 23.98 -7.69
CA ALA A 503 26.60 23.81 -6.92
C ALA A 503 26.31 23.67 -5.42
N SER A 504 25.38 24.48 -4.90
CA SER A 504 24.97 24.48 -3.51
C SER A 504 24.27 23.17 -3.12
N LEU A 505 23.40 22.63 -3.98
CA LEU A 505 22.81 21.32 -3.76
C LEU A 505 23.88 20.22 -3.76
N LYS A 506 24.80 20.24 -4.74
CA LYS A 506 25.88 19.24 -4.81
C LYS A 506 26.72 19.22 -3.54
N SER A 507 27.11 20.39 -3.03
CA SER A 507 27.81 20.51 -1.75
C SER A 507 26.97 19.94 -0.61
N LEU A 508 25.72 20.38 -0.49
CA LEU A 508 24.81 19.92 0.57
C LEU A 508 24.67 18.39 0.61
N LEU A 509 24.57 17.73 -0.55
CA LEU A 509 24.46 16.28 -0.66
C LEU A 509 25.80 15.57 -0.39
N ALA A 510 26.91 16.11 -0.90
CA ALA A 510 28.25 15.55 -0.72
C ALA A 510 28.71 15.60 0.74
N ASP A 511 28.30 16.62 1.49
CA ASP A 511 28.65 16.85 2.89
C ASP A 511 27.90 15.92 3.86
N THR A 512 27.34 14.80 3.38
CA THR A 512 26.58 13.85 4.19
C THR A 512 27.17 12.45 4.14
N LEU A 513 27.06 11.71 5.25
CA LEU A 513 27.39 10.28 5.31
C LEU A 513 26.18 9.38 5.00
N ASN A 514 25.10 9.97 4.48
CA ASN A 514 23.85 9.26 4.19
C ASN A 514 24.02 8.34 2.98
N ALA A 515 23.86 7.03 3.17
CA ALA A 515 24.03 6.05 2.10
C ALA A 515 23.01 6.24 0.96
N GLY A 516 21.76 6.49 1.31
CA GLY A 516 20.68 6.81 0.38
C GLY A 516 20.99 7.97 -0.56
N VAL A 517 21.58 9.06 -0.05
CA VAL A 517 22.05 10.18 -0.88
C VAL A 517 23.05 9.69 -1.93
N ARG A 518 24.09 8.96 -1.50
CA ARG A 518 25.16 8.52 -2.38
C ARG A 518 24.65 7.60 -3.49
N GLU A 519 23.83 6.60 -3.14
CA GLU A 519 23.32 5.63 -4.13
C GLU A 519 22.36 6.27 -5.12
N THR A 520 21.43 7.11 -4.66
CA THR A 520 20.48 7.80 -5.54
C THR A 520 21.17 8.82 -6.44
N LEU A 521 22.13 9.60 -5.91
CA LEU A 521 22.89 10.56 -6.71
C LEU A 521 23.75 9.84 -7.76
N LYS A 522 24.44 8.78 -7.37
CA LYS A 522 25.22 7.93 -8.29
C LYS A 522 24.33 7.36 -9.39
N PHE A 523 23.13 6.88 -9.06
CA PHE A 523 22.18 6.40 -10.05
C PHE A 523 21.79 7.48 -11.07
N HIS A 524 21.43 8.69 -10.63
CA HIS A 524 21.12 9.80 -11.56
C HIS A 524 22.30 10.18 -12.44
N MET A 525 23.50 10.27 -11.87
CA MET A 525 24.72 10.58 -12.62
C MET A 525 25.02 9.52 -13.69
N ASN A 526 24.88 8.23 -13.34
CA ASN A 526 25.06 7.14 -14.29
C ASN A 526 23.96 7.15 -15.36
N LEU A 527 22.69 7.30 -14.98
CA LEU A 527 21.60 7.35 -15.95
C LEU A 527 21.75 8.49 -16.98
N ALA A 528 22.34 9.61 -16.56
CA ALA A 528 22.59 10.77 -17.41
C ALA A 528 23.88 10.71 -18.25
N ARG A 529 24.74 9.69 -18.08
CA ARG A 529 26.06 9.64 -18.76
C ARG A 529 26.44 8.27 -19.33
N ASP A 530 26.04 7.21 -18.64
CA ASP A 530 26.45 5.83 -18.89
C ASP A 530 25.42 5.09 -19.77
N LEU A 531 25.86 4.58 -20.91
CA LEU A 531 25.01 3.85 -21.85
C LEU A 531 24.49 2.51 -21.28
N PRO A 532 25.29 1.67 -20.60
CA PRO A 532 24.80 0.49 -19.88
C PRO A 532 23.62 0.78 -18.94
N THR A 533 23.73 1.80 -18.09
CA THR A 533 22.66 2.20 -17.16
C THR A 533 21.41 2.66 -17.92
N PHE A 534 21.59 3.49 -18.96
CA PHE A 534 20.47 3.90 -19.83
C PHE A 534 19.77 2.69 -20.47
N LYS A 535 20.52 1.76 -21.07
CA LYS A 535 19.96 0.55 -21.70
C LYS A 535 19.19 -0.31 -20.69
N ALA A 536 19.72 -0.48 -19.49
CA ALA A 536 19.07 -1.23 -18.41
C ALA A 536 17.74 -0.58 -17.96
N MET A 537 17.63 0.74 -18.09
CA MET A 537 16.47 1.52 -17.68
C MET A 537 15.47 1.81 -18.82
N PHE A 538 15.85 1.62 -20.08
CA PHE A 538 15.04 2.03 -21.22
C PHE A 538 13.63 1.44 -21.20
N ASP A 539 13.46 0.14 -20.97
CA ASP A 539 12.13 -0.49 -20.96
C ASP A 539 11.25 0.04 -19.81
N ALA A 540 11.86 0.23 -18.63
CA ALA A 540 11.18 0.78 -17.47
C ALA A 540 10.75 2.23 -17.73
N LEU A 541 11.59 3.03 -18.39
CA LEU A 541 11.32 4.42 -18.72
C LEU A 541 10.35 4.57 -19.90
N LYS A 542 10.38 3.68 -20.90
CA LYS A 542 9.55 3.76 -22.11
C LYS A 542 8.06 3.60 -21.85
N ALA A 543 7.66 2.78 -20.88
CA ALA A 543 6.25 2.49 -20.64
C ALA A 543 5.51 3.68 -20.00
N PRO A 544 4.37 4.16 -20.51
CA PRO A 544 3.58 5.18 -19.81
C PRO A 544 2.84 4.59 -18.59
N ASN A 545 2.35 5.47 -17.72
CA ASN A 545 1.47 5.14 -16.60
C ASN A 545 0.09 5.81 -16.79
N PRO A 546 -0.79 5.25 -17.65
CA PRO A 546 -2.05 5.90 -18.03
C PRO A 546 -3.06 6.08 -16.88
N SER A 547 -2.86 5.38 -15.76
CA SER A 547 -3.65 5.58 -14.53
C SER A 547 -3.30 6.84 -13.74
N ARG A 548 -2.22 7.54 -14.12
CA ARG A 548 -1.79 8.82 -13.54
C ARG A 548 -2.31 9.97 -14.40
N GLY A 549 -2.69 11.09 -13.78
CA GLY A 549 -3.22 12.25 -14.49
C GLY A 549 -2.23 12.82 -15.51
N THR A 550 -0.95 12.87 -15.13
CA THR A 550 0.20 13.26 -15.97
C THR A 550 0.67 12.16 -16.94
N GLY A 551 0.10 10.95 -16.90
CA GLY A 551 0.55 9.82 -17.72
C GLY A 551 1.88 9.18 -17.29
N ILE A 552 2.52 9.68 -16.23
CA ILE A 552 3.79 9.22 -15.67
C ILE A 552 3.81 9.49 -14.15
N THR A 553 4.49 8.66 -13.36
CA THR A 553 4.75 8.95 -11.94
C THR A 553 5.78 10.08 -11.78
N HIS A 554 5.76 10.81 -10.67
CA HIS A 554 6.72 11.90 -10.46
C HIS A 554 8.17 11.42 -10.34
N ALA A 555 8.43 10.34 -9.58
CA ALA A 555 9.76 9.73 -9.49
C ALA A 555 10.33 9.32 -10.86
N LYS A 556 9.49 8.70 -11.69
CA LYS A 556 9.89 8.30 -13.04
C LYS A 556 10.12 9.50 -13.96
N PHE A 557 9.39 10.60 -13.77
CA PHE A 557 9.67 11.86 -14.47
C PHE A 557 11.06 12.42 -14.10
N LEU A 558 11.47 12.37 -12.82
CA LEU A 558 12.83 12.76 -12.40
C LEU A 558 13.90 11.89 -13.06
N CYS A 559 13.66 10.57 -13.14
CA CYS A 559 14.55 9.65 -13.84
C CYS A 559 14.58 9.91 -15.37
N LEU A 560 13.42 10.21 -15.96
CA LEU A 560 13.27 10.53 -17.38
C LEU A 560 14.10 11.76 -17.77
N ILE A 561 14.12 12.81 -16.93
CA ILE A 561 14.98 13.99 -17.14
C ILE A 561 16.45 13.59 -17.26
N SER A 562 16.92 12.71 -16.38
CA SER A 562 18.31 12.24 -16.39
C SER A 562 18.61 11.48 -17.68
N ALA A 563 17.72 10.56 -18.07
CA ALA A 563 17.88 9.74 -19.26
C ALA A 563 17.84 10.56 -20.56
N LEU A 564 16.96 11.56 -20.66
CA LEU A 564 16.82 12.40 -21.85
C LEU A 564 18.06 13.27 -22.13
N ARG A 565 18.91 13.46 -21.13
CA ARG A 565 20.16 14.23 -21.22
C ARG A 565 21.40 13.36 -21.47
N ASN A 566 21.24 12.05 -21.60
CA ASN A 566 22.36 11.15 -21.78
C ASN A 566 22.93 11.30 -23.21
N PRO A 567 24.17 11.82 -23.38
CA PRO A 567 24.74 12.06 -24.70
C PRO A 567 25.11 10.76 -25.43
N ALA A 568 25.27 9.65 -24.70
CA ALA A 568 25.58 8.34 -25.26
C ALA A 568 24.33 7.56 -25.69
N ALA A 569 23.12 8.05 -25.35
CA ALA A 569 21.87 7.37 -25.67
C ALA A 569 21.50 7.48 -27.17
N PRO A 570 21.01 6.41 -27.80
CA PRO A 570 20.58 6.47 -29.20
C PRO A 570 19.45 7.48 -29.43
N ALA A 571 19.58 8.34 -30.44
CA ALA A 571 18.60 9.38 -30.75
C ALA A 571 17.17 8.83 -30.95
N ALA A 572 17.02 7.66 -31.56
CA ALA A 572 15.74 6.98 -31.74
C ALA A 572 15.09 6.58 -30.41
N GLN A 573 15.89 6.15 -29.42
CA GLN A 573 15.41 5.81 -28.09
C GLN A 573 15.00 7.06 -27.32
N ILE A 574 15.75 8.15 -27.42
CA ILE A 574 15.40 9.46 -26.85
C ILE A 574 14.08 9.99 -27.44
N ALA A 575 13.92 9.92 -28.77
CA ALA A 575 12.67 10.29 -29.43
C ALA A 575 11.48 9.44 -28.93
N THR A 576 11.69 8.12 -28.77
CA THR A 576 10.67 7.21 -28.22
C THR A 576 10.25 7.62 -26.81
N LEU A 577 11.21 7.95 -25.93
CA LEU A 577 10.91 8.40 -24.57
C LEU A 577 10.09 9.70 -24.57
N ARG A 578 10.42 10.66 -25.42
CA ARG A 578 9.66 11.92 -25.55
C ARG A 578 8.23 11.67 -26.03
N THR A 579 8.05 10.89 -27.10
CA THR A 579 6.74 10.61 -27.69
C THR A 579 5.80 9.90 -26.71
N ASN A 580 6.30 8.87 -26.02
CA ASN A 580 5.49 8.07 -25.10
C ASN A 580 5.04 8.83 -23.86
N HIS A 581 5.74 9.91 -23.48
CA HIS A 581 5.44 10.74 -22.31
C HIS A 581 4.95 12.15 -22.68
N SER A 582 4.49 12.35 -23.91
CA SER A 582 3.95 13.64 -24.39
C SER A 582 2.91 14.25 -23.44
N ARG A 583 2.01 13.43 -22.87
CA ARG A 583 1.02 13.86 -21.87
C ARG A 583 1.64 14.52 -20.62
N ALA A 584 2.84 14.11 -20.21
CA ALA A 584 3.51 14.75 -19.08
C ALA A 584 3.89 16.20 -19.40
N PHE A 585 4.22 16.50 -20.66
CA PHE A 585 4.58 17.84 -21.12
C PHE A 585 3.37 18.73 -21.47
N GLU A 586 2.14 18.21 -21.36
CA GLU A 586 0.93 19.03 -21.30
C GLU A 586 0.76 19.70 -19.93
N ASP A 587 1.40 19.16 -18.88
CA ASP A 587 1.41 19.74 -17.54
C ASP A 587 2.23 21.03 -17.52
N SER A 588 1.63 22.12 -17.05
CA SER A 588 2.26 23.45 -17.05
C SER A 588 3.53 23.55 -16.19
N TYR A 589 3.73 22.66 -15.21
CA TYR A 589 4.96 22.63 -14.40
C TYR A 589 6.03 21.77 -15.06
N TYR A 590 5.69 20.56 -15.49
CA TYR A 590 6.65 19.69 -16.20
C TYR A 590 7.12 20.31 -17.52
N LYS A 591 6.24 21.00 -18.25
CA LYS A 591 6.62 21.78 -19.44
C LYS A 591 7.62 22.88 -19.12
N ALA A 592 7.45 23.60 -18.00
CA ALA A 592 8.39 24.64 -17.57
C ALA A 592 9.75 24.04 -17.17
N ILE A 593 9.74 22.90 -16.47
CA ILE A 593 10.96 22.15 -16.14
C ILE A 593 11.66 21.68 -17.42
N GLY A 594 10.94 21.06 -18.35
CA GLY A 594 11.48 20.62 -19.64
C GLY A 594 12.10 21.76 -20.44
N LYS A 595 11.40 22.89 -20.57
CA LYS A 595 11.91 24.09 -21.25
C LYS A 595 13.20 24.62 -20.63
N ARG A 596 13.27 24.69 -19.28
CA ARG A 596 14.48 25.12 -18.56
C ARG A 596 15.66 24.19 -18.84
N LEU A 597 15.40 22.88 -18.95
CA LEU A 597 16.43 21.86 -19.11
C LEU A 597 16.78 21.56 -20.57
N GLY A 598 16.11 22.18 -21.55
CA GLY A 598 16.32 21.93 -22.98
C GLY A 598 15.82 20.58 -23.47
N ILE A 599 14.77 20.04 -22.82
CA ILE A 599 14.26 18.67 -23.03
C ILE A 599 13.02 18.63 -23.92
#